data_AF-A0A369GQ93-F1
#
_entry.id   AF-A0A369GQ93-F1
#
_cell.length_a   1.000
_cell.length_b   1.000
_cell.length_c   1.000
_cell.angle_alpha   90.00
_cell.angle_beta   90.00
_cell.angle_gamma   90.00
#
_symmetry.space_group_name_H-M   'P 1'
#
loop_
_entity.id
_entity.type
_entity.pdbx_description
1 polymer ?
#
loop_
_entity_poly.entity_id
_entity_poly.type
_entity_poly.pdbx_seq_one_letter_code
_entity_poly.pdbx_strand_id
1 'polypeptide(L)'
;MLLNTLSLFLAMAATGSLAAKAIPPDITFLCQDMPDICTNICWAMRCANPTIPGQLTLDFPSEKVRRQRVESSNCARCSSSSTSDKINNNSSSSSCNVYPPPETSESSGRQHVTRCVPVEQQAKQDAAMAQLVEAFRRNGRRSFRINLGNPGAAGVRYCLSEKCGNDSREEQAASVTSRLA
;
A
#
# COMPACT_ATOMS: atom_id res chain seq x y z
N MET A 1 -9.02 -78.52 -13.15
CA MET A 1 -9.51 -77.36 -12.37
C MET A 1 -8.30 -76.62 -11.82
N LEU A 2 -7.82 -75.63 -12.55
CA LEU A 2 -6.69 -74.77 -12.20
C LEU A 2 -7.09 -73.37 -12.63
N LEU A 3 -7.16 -72.44 -11.68
CA LEU A 3 -6.60 -71.08 -11.76
C LEU A 3 -7.04 -70.35 -10.48
N ASN A 4 -6.08 -70.14 -9.58
CA ASN A 4 -6.26 -69.41 -8.34
C ASN A 4 -5.50 -68.10 -8.43
N THR A 5 -6.11 -67.06 -7.86
CA THR A 5 -5.56 -65.77 -7.42
C THR A 5 -5.06 -64.76 -8.47
N LEU A 6 -5.93 -63.79 -8.76
CA LEU A 6 -5.58 -62.47 -9.29
C LEU A 6 -5.17 -61.58 -8.11
N SER A 7 -3.90 -61.18 -8.01
CA SER A 7 -3.41 -60.26 -6.97
C SER A 7 -3.66 -58.81 -7.39
N LEU A 8 -4.49 -58.10 -6.64
CA LEU A 8 -4.79 -56.68 -6.84
C LEU A 8 -3.76 -55.85 -6.05
N PHE A 9 -2.78 -55.27 -6.74
CA PHE A 9 -1.84 -54.32 -6.14
C PHE A 9 -2.52 -52.95 -5.97
N LEU A 10 -2.77 -52.56 -4.71
CA LEU A 10 -3.28 -51.25 -4.33
C LEU A 10 -2.10 -50.25 -4.29
N ALA A 11 -1.98 -49.40 -5.32
CA ALA A 11 -0.99 -48.33 -5.33
C ALA A 11 -1.48 -47.16 -4.45
N MET A 12 -0.90 -47.04 -3.25
CA MET A 12 -1.05 -45.83 -2.43
C MET A 12 -0.25 -44.68 -3.08
N ALA A 13 -0.96 -43.75 -3.73
CA ALA A 13 -0.39 -42.48 -4.14
C ALA A 13 -0.19 -41.60 -2.89
N ALA A 14 1.05 -41.48 -2.42
CA ALA A 14 1.42 -40.50 -1.41
C ALA A 14 1.36 -39.09 -2.04
N THR A 15 0.25 -38.39 -1.82
CA THR A 15 0.12 -36.97 -2.15
C THR A 15 0.95 -36.17 -1.16
N GLY A 16 2.22 -35.92 -1.51
CA GLY A 16 3.08 -35.00 -0.79
C GLY A 16 2.43 -33.62 -0.75
N SER A 17 1.92 -33.25 0.43
CA SER A 17 1.40 -31.90 0.67
C SER A 17 2.57 -30.93 0.61
N LEU A 18 2.67 -30.18 -0.48
CA LEU A 18 3.56 -29.02 -0.55
C LEU A 18 3.06 -27.99 0.47
N ALA A 19 3.62 -28.04 1.68
CA ALA A 19 3.42 -26.98 2.65
C ALA A 19 3.99 -25.69 2.06
N ALA A 20 3.12 -24.85 1.50
CA ALA A 20 3.48 -23.51 1.08
C ALA A 20 3.99 -22.77 2.31
N LYS A 21 5.31 -22.57 2.39
CA LYS A 21 5.92 -21.77 3.45
C LYS A 21 5.45 -20.33 3.24
N ALA A 22 4.48 -19.89 4.04
CA ALA A 22 4.00 -18.52 3.99
C ALA A 22 5.18 -17.60 4.32
N ILE A 23 5.67 -16.86 3.33
CA ILE A 23 6.68 -15.82 3.55
C ILE A 23 5.94 -14.68 4.27
N PRO A 24 6.36 -14.29 5.48
CA PRO A 24 5.71 -13.19 6.18
C PRO A 24 5.81 -11.91 5.32
N PRO A 25 4.78 -11.06 5.34
CA PRO A 25 4.82 -9.81 4.61
C PRO A 25 5.96 -8.92 5.11
N ASP A 26 6.60 -8.18 4.21
CA ASP A 26 7.74 -7.34 4.55
C ASP A 26 7.36 -6.15 5.43
N ILE A 27 6.16 -5.61 5.19
CA ILE A 27 5.54 -4.59 5.99
C ILE A 27 4.02 -4.82 5.99
N THR A 28 3.40 -4.70 7.16
CA THR A 28 1.94 -4.76 7.28
C THR A 28 1.42 -3.47 7.89
N PHE A 29 0.47 -2.85 7.21
CA PHE A 29 -0.31 -1.75 7.76
C PHE A 29 -1.64 -2.29 8.27
N LEU A 30 -1.89 -2.15 9.58
CA LEU A 30 -3.13 -2.60 10.21
C LEU A 30 -4.21 -1.54 9.96
N CYS A 31 -5.21 -1.88 9.14
CA CYS A 31 -6.19 -0.89 8.67
C CYS A 31 -7.22 -0.47 9.72
N GLN A 32 -7.38 -1.26 10.78
CA GLN A 32 -8.13 -0.83 11.97
C GLN A 32 -7.43 0.33 12.72
N ASP A 33 -6.11 0.44 12.62
CA ASP A 33 -5.31 1.46 13.30
C ASP A 33 -5.01 2.66 12.41
N MET A 34 -5.15 2.48 11.10
CA MET A 34 -4.82 3.44 10.05
C MET A 34 -5.84 3.38 8.87
N PRO A 35 -7.14 3.58 9.11
CA PRO A 35 -8.16 3.38 8.09
C PRO A 35 -8.05 4.33 6.89
N ASP A 36 -7.66 5.59 7.10
CA ASP A 36 -7.50 6.56 6.01
C ASP A 36 -6.24 6.27 5.19
N ILE A 37 -5.14 5.83 5.82
CA ILE A 37 -3.93 5.37 5.12
C ILE A 37 -4.27 4.18 4.22
N CYS A 38 -4.92 3.15 4.78
CA CYS A 38 -5.28 1.96 4.01
C CYS A 38 -6.23 2.29 2.86
N THR A 39 -7.18 3.20 3.08
CA THR A 39 -8.07 3.69 2.04
C THR A 39 -7.29 4.32 0.88
N ASN A 40 -6.30 5.18 1.18
CA ASN A 40 -5.45 5.80 0.16
C ASN A 40 -4.64 4.76 -0.64
N ILE A 41 -4.02 3.80 0.05
CA ILE A 41 -3.23 2.73 -0.59
C ILE A 41 -4.12 1.86 -1.48
N CYS A 42 -5.29 1.47 -1.00
CA CYS A 42 -6.25 0.68 -1.76
C CYS A 42 -6.78 1.42 -2.98
N TRP A 43 -7.09 2.72 -2.84
CA TRP A 43 -7.44 3.56 -3.97
C TRP A 43 -6.32 3.58 -5.02
N ALA A 44 -5.07 3.79 -4.60
CA ALA A 44 -3.94 3.80 -5.52
C ALA A 44 -3.73 2.47 -6.24
N MET A 45 -3.89 1.35 -5.53
CA MET A 45 -3.68 0.01 -6.08
C MET A 45 -4.80 -0.47 -6.99
N ARG A 46 -6.04 0.00 -6.78
CA ARG A 46 -7.22 -0.54 -7.47
C ARG A 46 -7.97 0.44 -8.36
N CYS A 47 -7.90 1.73 -8.04
CA CYS A 47 -8.80 2.75 -8.60
C CYS A 47 -8.08 3.91 -9.29
N ALA A 48 -6.83 4.18 -8.95
CA ALA A 48 -6.04 5.19 -9.64
C ALA A 48 -5.84 4.83 -11.12
N ASN A 49 -5.60 5.85 -11.96
CA ASN A 49 -5.35 5.67 -13.38
C ASN A 49 -4.05 6.39 -13.84
N PRO A 50 -2.95 5.66 -14.10
CA PRO A 50 -2.82 4.21 -13.91
C PRO A 50 -2.83 3.82 -12.42
N THR A 51 -3.09 2.54 -12.17
CA THR A 51 -2.94 1.96 -10.83
C THR A 51 -1.48 1.85 -10.45
N ILE A 52 -1.21 1.86 -9.15
CA ILE A 52 0.13 1.84 -8.58
C ILE A 52 0.33 0.51 -7.85
N PRO A 53 1.40 -0.26 -8.11
CA PRO A 53 1.56 -1.61 -7.56
C PRO A 53 1.74 -1.59 -6.04
N GLY A 54 1.36 -2.69 -5.37
CA GLY A 54 1.65 -2.92 -3.94
C GLY A 54 3.02 -3.53 -3.65
N GLN A 55 3.73 -3.96 -4.69
CA GLN A 55 5.14 -4.36 -4.63
C GLN A 55 5.97 -3.17 -5.07
N LEU A 56 6.85 -2.70 -4.19
CA LEU A 56 7.62 -1.48 -4.35
C LEU A 56 9.10 -1.75 -4.15
N THR A 57 9.93 -0.79 -4.58
CA THR A 57 11.39 -0.92 -4.49
C THR A 57 11.97 0.27 -3.73
N LEU A 58 12.64 -0.01 -2.61
CA LEU A 58 13.43 0.99 -1.90
C LEU A 58 14.63 1.41 -2.74
N ASP A 59 14.80 2.71 -2.93
CA ASP A 59 15.95 3.29 -3.61
C ASP A 59 16.82 4.18 -2.71
N PHE A 60 16.49 4.23 -1.41
CA PHE A 60 17.24 4.91 -0.35
C PHE A 60 17.62 6.34 -0.75
N PRO A 61 16.62 7.20 -1.06
CA PRO A 61 16.87 8.53 -1.58
C PRO A 61 17.63 9.38 -0.57
N SER A 62 18.41 10.34 -1.05
CA SER A 62 18.91 11.42 -0.19
C SER A 62 17.73 12.23 0.35
N GLU A 63 17.91 12.93 1.48
CA GLU A 63 16.85 13.76 2.05
C GLU A 63 16.34 14.82 1.07
N LYS A 64 17.21 15.34 0.19
CA LYS A 64 16.83 16.25 -0.89
C LYS A 64 15.86 15.60 -1.87
N VAL A 65 16.17 14.38 -2.34
CA VAL A 65 15.31 13.65 -3.29
C VAL A 65 13.99 13.27 -2.62
N ARG A 66 14.05 12.78 -1.38
CA ARG A 66 12.85 12.44 -0.58
C ARG A 66 11.92 13.66 -0.46
N ARG A 67 12.46 14.83 -0.10
CA ARG A 67 11.69 16.07 0.01
C ARG A 67 11.06 16.48 -1.32
N GLN A 68 11.82 16.41 -2.41
CA GLN A 68 11.29 16.71 -3.75
C GLN A 68 10.09 15.83 -4.12
N ARG A 69 10.11 14.54 -3.75
CA ARG A 69 8.98 13.61 -4.00
C ARG A 69 7.72 13.98 -3.22
N VAL A 70 7.88 14.40 -1.97
CA VAL A 70 6.77 14.88 -1.14
C VAL A 70 6.23 16.23 -1.65
N GLU A 71 7.11 17.11 -2.12
CA GLU A 71 6.69 18.40 -2.69
C GLU A 71 5.94 18.20 -4.03
N SER A 72 6.35 17.23 -4.86
CA SER A 72 5.71 16.94 -6.14
C SER A 72 4.36 16.24 -6.05
N SER A 73 3.99 15.71 -4.87
CA SER A 73 2.73 15.00 -4.68
C SER A 73 1.54 15.92 -4.38
N ASN A 74 1.69 17.25 -4.44
CA ASN A 74 0.64 18.24 -4.19
C ASN A 74 0.03 18.22 -2.77
N CYS A 75 0.81 17.81 -1.77
CA CYS A 75 0.40 17.74 -0.35
C CYS A 75 0.00 19.08 0.31
N ALA A 76 0.03 20.20 -0.41
CA ALA A 76 -0.22 21.54 0.11
C ALA A 76 -1.63 21.73 0.70
N ARG A 77 -2.61 20.89 0.31
CA ARG A 77 -4.02 21.03 0.73
C ARG A 77 -4.31 20.50 2.13
N CYS A 78 -3.46 19.64 2.70
CA CYS A 78 -3.68 19.14 4.05
C CYS A 78 -3.38 20.21 5.13
N SER A 79 -2.53 21.19 4.81
CA SER A 79 -2.21 22.31 5.69
C SER A 79 -3.30 23.41 5.74
N SER A 80 -4.23 23.41 4.79
CA SER A 80 -5.29 24.42 4.64
C SER A 80 -6.68 23.79 4.71
N SER A 81 -6.93 23.00 5.75
CA SER A 81 -8.28 22.59 6.16
C SER A 81 -9.09 23.78 6.72
N SER A 82 -9.20 24.84 5.92
CA SER A 82 -10.27 25.81 5.99
C SER A 82 -11.50 25.22 5.30
N THR A 83 -12.50 24.92 6.14
CA THR A 83 -13.96 25.08 5.92
C THR A 83 -14.83 23.93 5.44
N SER A 84 -14.34 22.83 4.86
CA SER A 84 -15.26 21.77 4.35
C SER A 84 -15.37 20.51 5.20
N ASP A 85 -14.38 20.20 6.06
CA ASP A 85 -14.42 19.03 6.96
C ASP A 85 -15.05 19.32 8.33
N LYS A 86 -15.95 20.32 8.41
CA LYS A 86 -16.76 20.60 9.61
C LYS A 86 -18.00 19.72 9.70
N ILE A 87 -17.94 18.48 9.22
CA ILE A 87 -19.00 17.50 9.44
C ILE A 87 -18.35 16.34 10.22
N ASN A 88 -18.48 16.42 11.55
CA ASN A 88 -18.03 15.48 12.59
C ASN A 88 -16.68 15.79 13.27
N ASN A 89 -16.74 16.76 14.19
CA ASN A 89 -16.04 16.79 15.49
C ASN A 89 -14.72 15.99 15.63
N ASN A 90 -13.58 16.58 15.28
CA ASN A 90 -12.44 16.86 16.17
C ASN A 90 -11.33 17.47 15.29
N SER A 91 -10.85 18.67 15.60
CA SER A 91 -9.79 19.35 14.84
C SER A 91 -8.42 18.71 15.10
N SER A 92 -8.25 17.43 14.77
CA SER A 92 -6.94 16.80 14.73
C SER A 92 -6.20 17.31 13.51
N SER A 93 -4.96 17.79 13.71
CA SER A 93 -4.04 18.08 12.63
C SER A 93 -4.06 16.95 11.60
N SER A 94 -4.25 17.30 10.33
CA SER A 94 -4.15 16.35 9.23
C SER A 94 -2.73 16.37 8.66
N SER A 95 -2.22 15.18 8.34
CA SER A 95 -1.00 15.01 7.57
C SER A 95 -1.34 14.60 6.15
N CYS A 96 -0.44 14.88 5.22
CA CYS A 96 -0.55 14.34 3.87
C CYS A 96 0.05 12.93 3.83
N ASN A 97 -0.77 11.96 3.46
CA ASN A 97 -0.28 10.64 3.09
C ASN A 97 0.02 10.60 1.59
N VAL A 98 1.18 10.06 1.21
CA VAL A 98 1.61 9.93 -0.19
C VAL A 98 1.85 8.46 -0.51
N TYR A 99 1.29 8.01 -1.62
CA TYR A 99 1.53 6.69 -2.18
C TYR A 99 1.97 6.78 -3.65
N PRO A 100 3.08 6.14 -4.07
CA PRO A 100 4.03 5.36 -3.25
C PRO A 100 4.78 6.21 -2.22
N PRO A 101 5.23 5.61 -1.10
CA PRO A 101 6.06 6.30 -0.12
C PRO A 101 7.31 6.93 -0.76
N PRO A 102 7.77 8.10 -0.30
CA PRO A 102 8.87 8.82 -0.92
C PRO A 102 10.21 8.07 -0.86
N GLU A 103 10.33 7.03 -0.03
CA GLU A 103 11.49 6.13 0.07
C GLU A 103 11.62 5.14 -1.10
N THR A 104 10.63 5.08 -2.01
CA THR A 104 10.59 4.11 -3.11
C THR A 104 10.84 4.73 -4.49
N SER A 105 11.40 3.94 -5.41
CA SER A 105 11.67 4.38 -6.78
C SER A 105 10.41 4.70 -7.58
N GLU A 106 9.28 4.06 -7.26
CA GLU A 106 7.99 4.33 -7.90
C GLU A 106 7.49 5.75 -7.57
N SER A 107 7.96 6.33 -6.46
CA SER A 107 7.72 7.72 -6.07
C SER A 107 8.59 8.72 -6.85
N SER A 108 9.47 8.28 -7.75
CA SER A 108 10.23 9.19 -8.62
C SER A 108 9.43 9.74 -9.82
N GLY A 109 8.31 9.08 -10.17
CA GLY A 109 7.42 9.50 -11.24
C GLY A 109 6.40 10.54 -10.77
N ARG A 110 5.61 11.10 -11.70
CA ARG A 110 4.51 12.05 -11.38
C ARG A 110 3.21 11.35 -10.96
N GLN A 111 3.27 10.06 -10.68
CA GLN A 111 2.10 9.24 -10.35
C GLN A 111 2.07 9.03 -8.83
N HIS A 112 1.49 10.00 -8.15
CA HIS A 112 1.24 9.93 -6.73
C HIS A 112 -0.26 9.95 -6.49
N VAL A 113 -0.69 9.20 -5.49
CA VAL A 113 -2.00 9.40 -4.87
C VAL A 113 -1.77 9.95 -3.47
N THR A 114 -2.43 11.06 -3.17
CA THR A 114 -2.39 11.68 -1.85
C THR A 114 -3.74 11.74 -1.19
N ARG A 115 -3.77 11.60 0.13
CA ARG A 115 -4.96 11.80 0.96
C ARG A 115 -4.57 12.52 2.24
N CYS A 116 -5.40 13.45 2.70
CA CYS A 116 -5.23 14.00 4.04
C CYS A 116 -5.75 13.01 5.08
N VAL A 117 -4.89 12.64 6.03
CA VAL A 117 -5.11 11.61 7.04
C VAL A 117 -4.82 12.14 8.45
N PRO A 118 -5.33 11.53 9.52
CA PRO A 118 -4.94 11.92 10.88
C PRO A 118 -3.43 11.74 11.10
N VAL A 119 -2.79 12.71 11.77
CA VAL A 119 -1.34 12.68 12.05
C VAL A 119 -0.90 11.39 12.75
N GLU A 120 -1.73 10.85 13.65
CA GLU A 120 -1.43 9.59 14.34
C GLU A 120 -1.32 8.39 13.38
N GLN A 121 -2.15 8.35 12.34
CA GLN A 121 -2.06 7.29 11.33
C GLN A 121 -0.79 7.46 10.48
N GLN A 122 -0.47 8.70 10.11
CA GLN A 122 0.77 8.97 9.37
C GLN A 122 2.02 8.60 10.18
N ALA A 123 2.06 8.94 11.47
CA ALA A 123 3.18 8.60 12.35
C ALA A 123 3.40 7.08 12.45
N LYS A 124 2.33 6.28 12.49
CA LYS A 124 2.41 4.81 12.47
C LYS A 124 2.98 4.29 11.15
N GLN A 125 2.54 4.82 10.01
CA GLN A 125 3.11 4.46 8.70
C GLN A 125 4.60 4.82 8.64
N ASP A 126 4.96 6.04 9.02
CA ASP A 126 6.34 6.54 8.95
C ASP A 126 7.27 5.70 9.84
N ALA A 127 6.83 5.34 11.05
CA ALA A 127 7.59 4.48 11.94
C ALA A 127 7.82 3.08 11.34
N ALA A 128 6.79 2.48 10.73
CA ALA A 128 6.91 1.17 10.09
C ALA A 128 7.83 1.23 8.84
N MET A 129 7.72 2.28 8.03
CA MET A 129 8.59 2.50 6.87
C MET A 129 10.04 2.74 7.30
N ALA A 130 10.29 3.51 8.35
CA ALA A 130 11.63 3.73 8.88
C ALA A 130 12.28 2.42 9.36
N GLN A 131 11.53 1.56 10.06
CA GLN A 131 12.01 0.25 10.48
C GLN A 131 12.36 -0.65 9.28
N LEU A 132 11.48 -0.68 8.26
CA LEU A 132 11.71 -1.44 7.03
C LEU A 132 12.97 -0.95 6.31
N VAL A 133 13.09 0.35 6.07
CA VAL A 133 14.21 0.98 5.38
C VAL A 133 15.53 0.66 6.09
N GLU A 134 15.55 0.78 7.41
CA GLU A 134 16.74 0.50 8.21
C GLU A 134 17.11 -0.99 8.16
N ALA A 135 16.13 -1.90 8.26
CA ALA A 135 16.39 -3.33 8.12
C ALA A 135 16.94 -3.71 6.73
N PHE A 136 16.36 -3.12 5.67
CA PHE A 136 16.70 -3.44 4.29
C PHE A 136 18.02 -2.82 3.85
N ARG A 137 18.36 -1.64 4.39
CA ARG A 137 19.66 -1.02 4.20
C ARG A 137 20.80 -1.92 4.71
N ARG A 138 20.60 -2.61 5.84
CA ARG A 138 21.62 -3.50 6.43
C ARG A 138 21.82 -4.81 5.67
N ASN A 139 20.78 -5.35 5.05
CA ASN A 139 20.85 -6.65 4.36
C ASN A 139 20.90 -6.55 2.83
N GLY A 140 20.90 -5.34 2.27
CA GLY A 140 21.00 -5.08 0.83
C GLY A 140 19.71 -5.35 0.04
N ARG A 141 18.63 -5.73 0.71
CA ARG A 141 17.33 -5.99 0.07
C ARG A 141 16.66 -4.67 -0.31
N ARG A 142 15.90 -4.66 -1.41
CA ARG A 142 15.25 -3.44 -1.92
C ARG A 142 13.77 -3.61 -2.22
N SER A 143 13.38 -4.75 -2.78
CA SER A 143 11.98 -5.02 -3.10
C SER A 143 11.22 -5.51 -1.87
N PHE A 144 10.07 -4.90 -1.62
CA PHE A 144 9.16 -5.26 -0.55
C PHE A 144 7.71 -5.24 -1.03
N ARG A 145 6.86 -6.00 -0.37
CA ARG A 145 5.41 -5.95 -0.60
C ARG A 145 4.69 -5.34 0.59
N ILE A 146 3.81 -4.39 0.33
CA ILE A 146 2.88 -3.89 1.32
C ILE A 146 1.76 -4.90 1.50
N ASN A 147 1.53 -5.29 2.74
CA ASN A 147 0.36 -6.03 3.16
C ASN A 147 -0.59 -5.12 3.94
N LEU A 148 -1.89 -5.25 3.70
CA LEU A 148 -2.93 -4.51 4.41
C LEU A 148 -3.66 -5.49 5.33
N GLY A 149 -3.40 -5.37 6.63
CA GLY A 149 -4.02 -6.21 7.65
C GLY A 149 -5.42 -5.72 7.99
N ASN A 150 -6.38 -6.64 8.06
CA ASN A 150 -7.80 -6.36 8.27
C ASN A 150 -8.36 -5.28 7.29
N PRO A 151 -8.31 -5.51 5.97
CA PRO A 151 -8.73 -4.53 4.96
C PRO A 151 -10.24 -4.20 4.99
N GLY A 152 -11.05 -4.95 5.75
CA GLY A 152 -12.48 -4.71 5.95
C GLY A 152 -12.80 -3.96 7.24
N ALA A 153 -11.80 -3.41 7.93
CA ALA A 153 -12.03 -2.65 9.15
C ALA A 153 -12.94 -1.44 8.90
N ALA A 154 -13.66 -1.00 9.94
CA ALA A 154 -14.56 0.15 9.85
C ALA A 154 -13.81 1.40 9.38
N GLY A 155 -14.40 2.13 8.43
CA GLY A 155 -13.81 3.34 7.85
C GLY A 155 -12.81 3.10 6.72
N VAL A 156 -12.46 1.85 6.42
CA VAL A 156 -11.62 1.50 5.26
C VAL A 156 -12.49 1.40 4.01
N ARG A 157 -12.00 1.94 2.89
CA ARG A 157 -12.67 1.82 1.58
C ARG A 157 -11.71 1.30 0.51
N TYR A 158 -12.30 0.75 -0.55
CA TYR A 158 -11.63 0.31 -1.77
C TYR A 158 -10.68 -0.88 -1.58
N CYS A 159 -10.68 -1.56 -0.45
CA CYS A 159 -9.82 -2.71 -0.22
C CYS A 159 -10.50 -4.06 -0.49
N LEU A 160 -11.83 -4.15 -0.42
CA LEU A 160 -12.62 -5.37 -0.53
C LEU A 160 -13.57 -5.36 -1.74
N SER A 161 -13.00 -5.30 -2.94
CA SER A 161 -13.72 -5.36 -4.22
C SER A 161 -14.80 -4.28 -4.42
N GLU A 162 -14.82 -3.20 -3.63
CA GLU A 162 -15.78 -2.11 -3.82
C GLU A 162 -15.56 -1.38 -5.17
N LYS A 163 -16.64 -0.78 -5.69
CA LYS A 163 -16.59 0.04 -6.89
C LYS A 163 -15.74 1.29 -6.64
N CYS A 164 -14.89 1.62 -7.60
CA CYS A 164 -14.12 2.86 -7.58
C CYS A 164 -15.05 4.08 -7.75
N GLY A 165 -15.22 4.82 -6.65
CA GLY A 165 -15.85 6.13 -6.61
C GLY A 165 -15.12 6.96 -5.56
N ASN A 166 -14.26 7.88 -6.01
CA ASN A 166 -13.40 8.71 -5.18
C ASN A 166 -14.28 9.46 -4.17
N ASP A 167 -13.94 9.40 -2.88
CA ASP A 167 -14.71 10.08 -1.83
C ASP A 167 -14.39 11.58 -1.73
N SER A 168 -13.71 12.11 -2.75
CA SER A 168 -13.17 13.47 -2.89
C SER A 168 -12.00 13.78 -1.95
N ARG A 169 -11.40 12.77 -1.31
CA ARG A 169 -10.22 12.95 -0.45
C ARG A 169 -8.94 12.37 -1.08
N GLU A 170 -9.03 11.52 -2.10
CA GLU A 170 -7.86 11.11 -2.88
C GLU A 170 -7.58 12.07 -4.03
N GLU A 171 -6.34 12.54 -4.12
CA GLU A 171 -5.86 13.33 -5.25
C GLU A 171 -4.79 12.55 -5.98
N GLN A 172 -4.96 12.37 -7.29
CA GLN A 172 -3.94 11.78 -8.14
C GLN A 172 -3.21 12.89 -8.90
N ALA A 173 -1.89 12.98 -8.72
CA ALA A 173 -1.07 13.83 -9.57
C ALA A 173 -1.17 13.31 -11.02
N ALA A 174 -1.67 14.14 -11.94
CA ALA A 174 -1.84 13.75 -13.33
C ALA A 174 -0.47 13.39 -13.95
N SER A 175 -0.41 12.30 -14.72
CA SER A 175 0.69 12.14 -15.66
C SER A 175 0.65 13.35 -16.60
N VAL A 176 1.77 14.06 -16.76
CA VAL A 176 1.88 15.02 -17.85
C VAL A 176 1.94 14.23 -19.14
N THR A 177 0.77 13.96 -19.68
CA THR A 177 0.60 13.59 -21.08
C THR A 177 0.67 14.92 -21.85
N SER A 178 1.83 15.16 -22.47
CA SER A 178 2.12 16.22 -23.46
C SER A 178 1.53 17.62 -23.21
N ARG A 179 2.32 18.54 -22.67
CA ARG A 179 2.36 19.91 -23.22
C ARG A 179 3.44 19.96 -24.29
N LEU A 180 3.11 19.40 -25.45
CA LEU A 180 3.62 19.85 -26.74
C LEU A 180 2.38 20.21 -27.55
N ALA A 181 2.02 21.48 -27.47
CA ALA A 181 1.27 22.21 -28.49
C ALA A 181 2.09 23.47 -28.76
#